data_AF-A0A1F0RPV9-F1
#
_entry.id   AF-A0A1F0RPV9-F1
#
_cell.length_a   1.000
_cell.length_b   1.000
_cell.length_c   1.000
_cell.angle_alpha   90.00
_cell.angle_beta   90.00
_cell.angle_gamma   90.00
#
_symmetry.space_group_name_H-M   'P 1'
#
loop_
_entity.id
_entity.type
_entity.pdbx_description
1 polymer ?
#
loop_
_entity_poly.entity_id
_entity_poly.type
_entity_poly.pdbx_seq_one_letter_code
_entity_poly.pdbx_strand_id
1 'polypeptide(L)'
;MTSFHTFNIDTEHTRRLAHELAAISQASSTPPPELPVDTVLGGFTGTFNTAMENLSARLAQVRADAGAVADSSFRMAREAEDADGALANACGGL
;
A
#
# COMPACT_ATOMS: atom_id res chain seq x y z
N MET A 1 39.28 -7.21 12.19
CA MET A 1 38.32 -6.14 12.51
C MET A 1 37.11 -6.35 11.60
N THR A 2 35.98 -6.79 12.15
CA THR A 2 34.75 -6.99 11.39
C THR A 2 34.14 -5.63 11.09
N SER A 3 34.14 -5.23 9.82
CA SER A 3 33.41 -4.05 9.35
C SER A 3 31.92 -4.32 9.53
N PHE A 4 31.28 -3.65 10.48
CA PHE A 4 29.83 -3.61 10.56
C PHE A 4 29.37 -2.64 9.47
N HIS A 5 28.90 -3.19 8.34
CA HIS A 5 28.13 -2.38 7.42
C HIS A 5 26.78 -2.13 8.09
N THR A 6 26.61 -0.96 8.69
CA THR A 6 25.30 -0.55 9.21
C THR A 6 24.34 -0.46 8.03
N PHE A 7 23.16 -1.06 8.17
CA PHE A 7 22.08 -0.81 7.24
C PHE A 7 21.65 0.65 7.41
N ASN A 8 21.53 1.40 6.32
CA ASN A 8 21.04 2.78 6.33
C ASN A 8 19.63 2.79 5.73
N ILE A 9 18.67 3.33 6.47
CA ILE A 9 17.29 3.45 6.03
C ILE A 9 17.07 4.89 5.60
N ASP A 10 16.75 5.08 4.32
CA ASP A 10 16.27 6.36 3.82
C ASP A 10 14.82 6.57 4.28
N THR A 11 14.66 7.22 5.43
CA THR A 11 13.34 7.43 6.06
C THR A 11 12.49 8.44 5.30
N GLU A 12 13.09 9.38 4.58
CA GLU A 12 12.38 10.34 3.73
C GLU A 12 11.77 9.63 2.52
N HIS A 13 12.57 8.82 1.82
CA HIS A 13 12.11 8.03 0.70
C HIS A 13 11.04 7.01 1.13
N THR A 14 11.24 6.35 2.27
CA THR A 14 10.28 5.41 2.85
C THR A 14 8.94 6.10 3.14
N ARG A 15 8.95 7.29 3.76
CA ARG A 15 7.73 8.07 4.02
C ARG A 15 7.02 8.48 2.73
N ARG A 16 7.76 8.88 1.69
CA ARG A 16 7.19 9.24 0.39
C ARG A 16 6.43 8.07 -0.24
N LEU A 17 7.05 6.89 -0.31
CA LEU A 17 6.41 5.69 -0.84
C LEU A 17 5.20 5.26 0.00
N ALA A 18 5.29 5.37 1.33
CA ALA A 18 4.18 5.08 2.23
C ALA A 18 2.97 6.01 1.97
N HIS A 19 3.21 7.30 1.71
CA HIS A 19 2.16 8.23 1.33
C HIS A 19 1.49 7.87 0.00
N GLU A 20 2.27 7.46 -1.01
CA GLU A 20 1.73 7.01 -2.29
C GLU A 20 0.84 5.77 -2.12
N LEU A 21 1.28 4.78 -1.34
CA LEU A 21 0.49 3.58 -1.03
C LEU A 21 -0.78 3.91 -0.24
N ALA A 22 -0.71 4.81 0.74
CA ALA A 22 -1.86 5.25 1.50
C ALA A 22 -2.89 5.97 0.60
N ALA A 23 -2.44 6.81 -0.34
CA ALA A 23 -3.32 7.47 -1.30
C ALA A 23 -4.05 6.45 -2.20
N ILE A 24 -3.33 5.43 -2.70
CA ILE A 24 -3.90 4.37 -3.53
C ILE A 24 -4.90 3.51 -2.75
N SER A 25 -4.63 3.21 -1.48
CA SER A 25 -5.53 2.43 -0.63
C SER A 25 -6.91 3.07 -0.44
N GLN A 26 -6.97 4.40 -0.54
CA GLN A 26 -8.20 5.18 -0.35
C GLN A 26 -8.96 5.43 -1.67
N ALA A 27 -8.43 4.98 -2.81
CA ALA A 27 -9.09 5.17 -4.10
C ALA A 27 -10.46 4.48 -4.11
N SER A 28 -11.49 5.18 -4.58
CA SER A 28 -12.83 4.61 -4.71
C SER A 28 -12.90 3.59 -5.85
N SER A 29 -13.87 2.67 -5.80
CA SER A 29 -14.18 1.85 -6.97
C SER A 29 -14.98 2.67 -7.97
N THR A 30 -14.60 2.63 -9.24
CA THR A 30 -15.46 3.11 -10.32
C THR A 30 -16.67 2.15 -10.41
N PRO A 31 -17.90 2.65 -10.48
CA PRO A 31 -19.06 1.79 -10.70
C PRO A 31 -18.96 1.08 -12.07
N PRO A 32 -19.46 -0.16 -12.19
CA PRO A 32 -19.47 -0.85 -13.48
C PRO A 32 -20.36 -0.12 -14.49
N PRO A 33 -20.05 -0.19 -15.80
CA PRO A 33 -20.89 0.40 -16.83
C PRO A 33 -22.24 -0.33 -16.92
N GLU A 34 -23.30 0.40 -17.27
CA GLU A 34 -24.60 -0.21 -17.56
C GLU A 34 -24.51 -1.11 -18.81
N LEU A 35 -25.07 -2.31 -18.71
CA LEU A 35 -25.07 -3.28 -19.79
C LEU A 35 -26.44 -3.34 -20.48
N PRO A 36 -26.49 -3.60 -21.80
CA PRO A 36 -27.74 -3.76 -22.53
C PRO A 36 -28.57 -4.93 -21.98
N VAL A 37 -29.88 -4.72 -21.85
CA VAL A 37 -30.84 -5.76 -21.49
C VAL A 37 -31.31 -6.47 -22.76
N ASP A 38 -30.54 -7.47 -23.20
CA ASP A 38 -30.87 -8.34 -24.34
C ASP A 38 -30.89 -9.81 -23.88
N THR A 39 -32.00 -10.50 -24.16
CA THR A 39 -32.18 -11.92 -23.83
C THR A 39 -31.19 -12.84 -24.52
N VAL A 40 -30.68 -12.47 -25.70
CA VAL A 40 -29.63 -13.21 -26.42
C VAL A 40 -28.28 -13.08 -25.72
N LEU A 41 -28.02 -11.93 -25.09
CA LEU A 41 -26.77 -11.64 -24.39
C LEU A 41 -26.80 -11.99 -22.89
N GLY A 42 -27.93 -12.48 -22.37
CA GLY A 42 -28.11 -12.71 -20.93
C GLY A 42 -27.01 -13.57 -20.28
N GLY A 43 -26.56 -14.63 -20.95
CA GLY A 43 -25.47 -15.48 -20.45
C GLY A 43 -24.12 -14.76 -20.41
N PHE A 44 -23.83 -13.93 -21.43
CA PHE A 44 -22.63 -13.09 -21.46
C PHE A 44 -22.68 -12.03 -20.36
N THR A 45 -23.79 -11.29 -20.26
CA THR A 45 -24.00 -10.25 -19.25
C THR A 45 -23.87 -10.81 -17.83
N GLY A 46 -24.42 -11.99 -17.57
CA GLY A 46 -24.26 -12.67 -16.28
C GLY A 46 -22.80 -13.01 -15.96
N THR A 47 -22.09 -13.62 -16.91
CA THR A 47 -20.66 -13.96 -16.75
C THR A 47 -19.79 -12.72 -16.55
N PHE A 48 -20.07 -11.65 -17.31
CA PHE A 48 -19.38 -10.37 -17.19
C PHE A 48 -19.58 -9.74 -15.81
N ASN A 49 -20.81 -9.72 -15.29
CA ASN A 49 -21.10 -9.19 -13.96
C ASN A 49 -20.34 -9.95 -12.88
N THR A 50 -20.35 -11.29 -12.92
CA THR A 50 -19.56 -12.11 -11.99
C THR A 50 -18.06 -11.83 -12.10
N ALA A 51 -17.53 -11.60 -13.31
CA ALA A 51 -16.13 -11.24 -13.48
C ALA A 51 -15.81 -9.86 -12.88
N MET A 52 -16.69 -8.87 -13.07
CA MET A 52 -16.56 -7.52 -12.50
C MET A 52 -16.64 -7.53 -10.97
N GLU A 53 -17.54 -8.31 -10.38
CA GLU A 53 -17.64 -8.50 -8.93
C GLU A 53 -16.34 -9.10 -8.35
N ASN A 54 -15.82 -10.15 -9.00
CA ASN A 54 -14.55 -10.76 -8.60
C ASN A 54 -13.38 -9.79 -8.71
N LEU A 55 -13.32 -8.99 -9.78
CA LEU A 55 -12.29 -7.97 -9.94
C LEU A 55 -12.40 -6.89 -8.85
N SER A 56 -13.61 -6.42 -8.56
CA SER A 56 -13.86 -5.44 -7.50
C SER A 56 -13.41 -5.95 -6.13
N ALA A 57 -13.75 -7.20 -5.79
CA ALA A 57 -13.32 -7.83 -4.54
C ALA A 57 -11.78 -7.92 -4.44
N ARG A 58 -11.11 -8.33 -5.52
CA ARG A 58 -9.64 -8.41 -5.57
C ARG A 58 -8.99 -7.03 -5.45
N LEU A 59 -9.54 -6.02 -6.11
CA LEU A 59 -9.04 -4.65 -6.00
C LEU A 59 -9.21 -4.09 -4.59
N ALA A 60 -10.33 -4.39 -3.92
CA ALA A 60 -10.54 -4.02 -2.52
C ALA A 60 -9.47 -4.64 -1.61
N GLN A 61 -9.14 -5.92 -1.83
CA GLN A 61 -8.09 -6.60 -1.08
C GLN A 61 -6.71 -5.97 -1.33
N VAL A 62 -6.34 -5.72 -2.59
CA VAL A 62 -5.06 -5.06 -2.94
C VAL A 62 -4.94 -3.68 -2.30
N ARG A 63 -6.03 -2.91 -2.21
CA ARG A 63 -6.06 -1.62 -1.53
C ARG A 63 -5.85 -1.76 -0.02
N ALA A 64 -6.47 -2.76 0.61
CA ALA A 64 -6.26 -3.05 2.02
C ALA A 64 -4.79 -3.42 2.31
N ASP A 65 -4.19 -4.25 1.46
CA ASP A 65 -2.78 -4.63 1.57
C ASP A 65 -1.87 -3.41 1.40
N ALA A 66 -2.15 -2.52 0.43
CA ALA A 66 -1.41 -1.27 0.25
C ALA A 66 -1.47 -0.37 1.50
N GLY A 67 -2.65 -0.28 2.15
CA GLY A 67 -2.80 0.45 3.41
C GLY A 67 -1.96 -0.15 4.54
N ALA A 68 -1.98 -1.47 4.70
CA ALA A 68 -1.17 -2.16 5.70
C ALA A 68 0.34 -1.98 5.48
N VAL A 69 0.80 -2.01 4.22
CA VAL A 69 2.20 -1.74 3.88
C VAL A 69 2.58 -0.29 4.16
N ALA A 70 1.71 0.67 3.85
CA ALA A 70 1.92 2.08 4.17
C ALA A 70 2.08 2.29 5.68
N ASP A 71 1.16 1.76 6.49
CA ASP A 71 1.21 1.85 7.96
C ASP A 71 2.48 1.23 8.54
N SER A 72 2.85 0.04 8.05
CA SER A 72 4.10 -0.61 8.47
C SER A 72 5.33 0.22 8.10
N SER A 73 5.32 0.87 6.94
CA SER A 73 6.43 1.68 6.44
C SER A 73 6.60 2.97 7.25
N PHE A 74 5.49 3.62 7.63
CA PHE A 74 5.53 4.78 8.55
C PHE A 74 6.10 4.39 9.91
N ARG A 75 5.69 3.24 10.45
CA ARG A 75 6.24 2.73 11.71
C ARG A 75 7.74 2.46 11.61
N MET A 76 8.17 1.78 10.53
CA MET A 76 9.59 1.48 10.30
C MET A 76 10.44 2.75 10.17
N ALA A 77 9.98 3.77 9.44
CA ALA A 77 10.69 5.04 9.30
C ALA A 77 10.86 5.74 10.66
N ARG A 78 9.83 5.69 11.52
CA ARG A 78 9.89 6.24 12.86
C ARG A 78 10.84 5.46 13.78
N GLU A 79 10.77 4.14 13.75
CA GLU A 79 11.68 3.26 14.53
C GLU A 79 13.14 3.50 14.13
N ALA A 80 13.41 3.76 12.84
CA ALA A 80 14.75 4.10 12.35
C ALA A 80 15.21 5.47 12.89
N GLU A 81 14.37 6.51 12.83
CA GLU A 81 14.68 7.83 13.37
C GLU A 81 14.92 7.80 14.89
N ASP A 82 14.12 7.04 15.62
CA ASP A 82 14.26 6.87 17.07
C ASP A 82 15.57 6.14 17.43
N ALA A 83 15.95 5.12 16.65
CA ALA A 83 17.21 4.40 16.82
C ALA A 83 18.43 5.29 16.52
N ASP A 84 18.39 6.07 15.45
CA ASP A 84 19.44 7.02 15.08
C ASP A 84 19.59 8.13 16.14
N GLY A 85 18.47 8.64 16.67
CA GLY A 85 18.47 9.61 17.77
C GLY A 85 19.04 9.04 19.07
N ALA A 86 18.69 7.80 19.42
CA ALA A 86 19.25 7.11 20.58
C ALA A 86 20.78 6.90 20.44
N LEU A 87 21.24 6.51 19.25
CA LEU A 87 22.67 6.36 18.95
C LEU A 87 23.43 7.69 19.06
N ALA A 88 22.88 8.77 18.49
CA ALA A 88 23.48 10.11 18.57
C ALA A 88 23.62 10.57 20.03
N ASN A 89 22.59 10.34 20.86
CA ASN A 89 22.62 10.64 22.29
C ASN A 89 23.66 9.80 23.05
N ALA A 90 23.76 8.50 22.76
CA ALA A 90 24.69 7.58 23.41
C ALA A 90 26.16 7.90 23.09
N CYS A 91 26.44 8.45 21.90
CA CYS A 91 27.78 8.86 21.48
C CYS A 91 28.22 10.23 22.05
N GLY A 92 27.49 10.78 23.03
CA GLY A 92 27.86 12.04 23.70
C GLY A 92 27.53 13.25 22.85
N GLY A 93 26.28 13.33 22.39
CA GLY A 93 25.72 14.33 21.46
C GLY A 93 26.38 15.71 21.51
N LEU A 94 26.62 16.28 20.32
CA LEU A 94 27.07 17.66 20.14
C LEU A 94 26.19 18.65 20.93
#